data_AF-A0A534YPV7-F1
#
_entry.id   AF-A0A534YPV7-F1
#
_cell.length_a   1.000
_cell.length_b   1.000
_cell.length_c   1.000
_cell.angle_alpha   90.00
_cell.angle_beta   90.00
_cell.angle_gamma   90.00
#
_symmetry.space_group_name_H-M   'P 1'
#
loop_
_entity.id
_entity.type
_entity.pdbx_description
1 polymer ?
#
loop_
_entity_poly.entity_id
_entity_poly.type
_entity_poly.pdbx_seq_one_letter_code
_entity_poly.pdbx_strand_id
1 'polypeptide(L)'
;MNLAILALSTSVLFAQAPSQADDDLAEQVRLAKRDVDSGEYAKASQRLAQLVEAGHFQSQDLRSEAYRLLGISLILQQPPRPEEAKNAFREVLLVDPDTELDPFYVPQRVVDFFDQEKKELEPQLAPIRAQKRAERDVRRKQLEAEAAKRREEEQQRRIRSLQPNVERRVIQREFWVSLLPFGLGQLQNGDRSLGYTLATLQVAFGAASAGSALLIEGLRDNTTQKFGQTEYRIATKLEIVKWVGAAAFYGLWAGGAVDAAIHFKPETQLQDKLLVPPAPGAPTGSLHPEERRAPRHAKAEPITASYEGAP
;
A
#
# COMPACT_ATOMS: atom_id res chain seq x y z
N MET A 1 52.09 -10.65 18.00
CA MET A 1 51.14 -11.68 17.55
C MET A 1 49.93 -10.96 16.96
N ASN A 2 49.68 -11.22 15.67
CA ASN A 2 48.50 -10.88 14.86
C ASN A 2 48.24 -9.43 14.41
N LEU A 3 48.89 -9.09 13.29
CA LEU A 3 48.35 -8.28 12.19
C LEU A 3 47.10 -8.98 11.61
N ALA A 4 46.00 -8.25 11.43
CA ALA A 4 44.88 -8.68 10.60
C ALA A 4 44.47 -7.52 9.68
N ILE A 5 44.97 -7.58 8.45
CA ILE A 5 44.67 -6.69 7.34
C ILE A 5 43.29 -7.11 6.79
N LEU A 6 42.31 -6.22 6.88
CA LEU A 6 41.00 -6.38 6.26
C LEU A 6 41.11 -5.96 4.79
N ALA A 7 41.18 -6.95 3.90
CA ALA A 7 41.13 -6.75 2.46
C ALA A 7 39.69 -6.44 2.03
N LEU A 8 39.45 -5.21 1.57
CA LEU A 8 38.24 -4.88 0.80
C LEU A 8 38.38 -5.50 -0.60
N SER A 9 37.58 -6.53 -0.88
CA SER A 9 37.38 -7.06 -2.21
C SER A 9 36.36 -6.19 -2.96
N THR A 10 36.87 -5.19 -3.68
CA THR A 10 36.13 -4.48 -4.73
C THR A 10 36.02 -5.37 -5.96
N SER A 11 34.89 -6.05 -6.13
CA SER A 11 34.54 -6.72 -7.38
C SER A 11 34.16 -5.68 -8.42
N VAL A 12 35.12 -5.29 -9.26
CA VAL A 12 34.86 -4.51 -10.48
C VAL A 12 34.19 -5.46 -11.49
N LEU A 13 32.90 -5.23 -11.76
CA LEU A 13 32.26 -5.74 -12.95
C LEU A 13 32.92 -5.06 -14.16
N PHE A 14 33.81 -5.78 -14.85
CA PHE A 14 34.22 -5.41 -16.20
C PHE A 14 33.00 -5.54 -17.10
N ALA A 15 32.39 -4.40 -17.45
CA ALA A 15 31.55 -4.30 -18.62
C ALA A 15 32.42 -4.66 -19.84
N GLN A 16 32.11 -5.78 -20.49
CA GLN A 16 32.71 -6.15 -21.76
C GLN A 16 32.31 -5.07 -22.78
N ALA A 17 33.22 -4.14 -23.06
CA ALA A 17 33.11 -3.29 -24.24
C ALA A 17 33.10 -4.20 -25.48
N PRO A 18 32.28 -3.90 -26.52
CA PRO A 18 32.37 -4.62 -27.78
C PRO A 18 33.81 -4.56 -28.27
N SER A 19 34.36 -5.72 -28.62
CA SER A 19 35.76 -5.81 -29.01
C SER A 19 35.96 -5.09 -30.35
N GLN A 20 37.05 -4.32 -30.50
CA GLN A 20 37.37 -3.60 -31.76
C GLN A 20 37.33 -4.53 -32.99
N ALA A 21 37.61 -5.83 -32.78
CA ALA A 21 37.53 -6.86 -33.80
C ALA A 21 36.10 -7.10 -34.35
N ASP A 22 35.04 -6.96 -33.55
CA ASP A 22 33.66 -7.10 -34.03
C ASP A 22 33.23 -5.91 -34.88
N ASP A 23 33.67 -4.71 -34.50
CA ASP A 23 33.41 -3.49 -35.27
C ASP A 23 34.10 -3.58 -36.65
N ASP A 24 35.33 -4.10 -36.69
CA ASP A 24 36.06 -4.35 -37.93
C ASP A 24 35.35 -5.40 -38.80
N LEU A 25 34.89 -6.52 -38.22
CA LEU A 25 34.11 -7.54 -38.94
C LEU A 25 32.80 -6.96 -39.48
N ALA A 26 32.08 -6.19 -38.68
CA ALA A 26 30.83 -5.55 -39.08
C ALA A 26 31.05 -4.53 -40.22
N GLU A 27 32.19 -3.83 -40.23
CA GLU A 27 32.57 -2.95 -41.33
C GLU A 27 32.86 -3.74 -42.61
N GLN A 28 33.55 -4.88 -42.52
CA GLN A 28 33.79 -5.74 -43.69
C GLN A 28 32.49 -6.31 -44.29
N VAL A 29 31.52 -6.70 -43.45
CA VAL A 29 30.19 -7.13 -43.91
C VAL A 29 29.43 -5.96 -44.57
N ARG A 30 29.50 -4.75 -44.02
CA ARG A 30 28.92 -3.54 -44.65
C ARG A 30 29.55 -3.22 -46.00
N LEU A 31 30.87 -3.34 -46.12
CA LEU A 31 31.58 -3.18 -47.39
C LEU A 31 31.14 -4.23 -48.41
N ALA A 32 31.03 -5.49 -48.00
CA ALA A 32 30.53 -6.56 -48.86
C ALA A 32 29.09 -6.29 -49.31
N LYS A 33 28.22 -5.81 -48.41
CA LYS A 33 26.85 -5.43 -48.76
C LYS A 33 26.82 -4.34 -49.83
N ARG A 34 27.67 -3.31 -49.71
CA ARG A 34 27.80 -2.27 -50.74
C ARG A 34 28.24 -2.86 -52.08
N ASP A 35 29.17 -3.82 -52.06
CA ASP A 35 29.62 -4.50 -53.27
C ASP A 35 28.44 -5.29 -53.91
N VAL A 36 27.62 -5.99 -53.10
CA VAL A 36 26.37 -6.66 -53.56
C VAL A 36 25.38 -5.67 -54.15
N ASP A 37 25.11 -4.56 -53.45
CA ASP A 37 24.18 -3.51 -53.90
C ASP A 37 24.63 -2.86 -55.22
N SER A 38 25.96 -2.82 -55.47
CA SER A 38 26.55 -2.34 -56.72
C SER A 38 26.61 -3.38 -57.85
N GLY A 39 26.21 -4.63 -57.59
CA GLY A 39 26.27 -5.73 -58.55
C GLY A 39 27.63 -6.42 -58.68
N GLU A 40 28.59 -6.08 -57.81
CA GLU A 40 29.96 -6.60 -57.79
C GLU A 40 30.02 -7.94 -57.02
N TYR A 41 29.20 -8.90 -57.43
CA TYR A 41 28.97 -10.15 -56.68
C TYR A 41 30.23 -11.01 -56.51
N ALA A 42 31.14 -11.02 -57.49
CA ALA A 42 32.38 -11.79 -57.40
C ALA A 42 33.36 -11.22 -56.35
N LYS A 43 33.39 -9.89 -56.20
CA LYS A 43 34.19 -9.22 -55.15
C LYS A 43 33.57 -9.47 -53.78
N ALA A 44 32.24 -9.34 -53.71
CA ALA A 44 31.49 -9.57 -52.48
C ALA A 44 31.66 -11.01 -51.97
N SER A 45 31.50 -12.02 -52.84
CA SER A 45 31.65 -13.43 -52.46
C SER A 45 33.07 -13.76 -52.00
N GLN A 46 34.10 -13.23 -52.66
CA GLN A 46 35.49 -13.45 -52.24
C GLN A 46 35.77 -12.85 -50.86
N ARG A 47 35.32 -11.60 -50.62
CA ARG A 47 35.47 -10.94 -49.32
C ARG A 47 34.72 -11.71 -48.22
N LEU A 48 33.47 -12.10 -48.49
CA LEU A 48 32.62 -12.80 -47.53
C LEU A 48 33.11 -14.22 -47.26
N ALA A 49 33.60 -14.95 -48.26
CA ALA A 49 34.17 -16.29 -48.07
C ALA A 49 35.38 -16.24 -47.14
N GLN A 50 36.32 -15.31 -47.37
CA GLN A 50 37.47 -15.11 -46.48
C GLN A 50 37.05 -14.73 -45.07
N LEU A 51 36.05 -13.85 -44.95
CA LEU A 51 35.54 -13.39 -43.66
C LEU A 51 34.86 -14.52 -42.88
N VAL A 52 34.10 -15.38 -43.57
CA VAL A 52 33.41 -16.51 -42.97
C VAL A 52 34.38 -17.63 -42.58
N GLU A 53 35.44 -17.85 -43.37
CA GLU A 53 36.49 -18.84 -43.05
C GLU A 53 37.39 -18.37 -41.91
N ALA A 54 37.73 -17.08 -41.85
CA ALA A 54 38.63 -16.51 -40.86
C ALA A 54 37.92 -16.07 -39.56
N GLY A 55 36.64 -15.72 -39.63
CA GLY A 55 35.94 -14.95 -38.61
C GLY A 55 35.17 -15.79 -37.59
N HIS A 56 35.62 -15.78 -36.34
CA HIS A 56 34.77 -16.09 -35.20
C HIS A 56 33.82 -14.91 -34.92
N PHE A 57 32.62 -14.95 -35.51
CA PHE A 57 31.59 -13.96 -35.22
C PHE A 57 31.08 -14.11 -33.79
N GLN A 58 31.15 -13.05 -32.97
CA GLN A 58 30.52 -13.03 -31.64
C GLN A 58 29.00 -12.87 -31.73
N SER A 59 28.54 -12.09 -32.71
CA SER A 59 27.11 -11.92 -33.00
C SER A 59 26.63 -12.97 -34.00
N GLN A 60 25.66 -13.77 -33.57
CA GLN A 60 25.01 -14.77 -34.43
C GLN A 60 24.24 -14.11 -35.59
N ASP A 61 23.69 -12.91 -35.37
CA ASP A 61 22.97 -12.15 -36.39
C ASP A 61 23.93 -11.65 -37.49
N LEU A 62 25.10 -11.15 -37.09
CA LEU A 62 26.12 -10.69 -38.04
C LEU A 62 26.66 -11.85 -38.88
N ARG A 63 26.86 -13.03 -38.25
CA ARG A 63 27.22 -14.27 -38.94
C ARG A 63 26.17 -14.64 -39.98
N SER A 64 24.90 -14.63 -39.60
CA SER A 64 23.77 -14.95 -40.48
C SER A 64 23.68 -13.98 -41.66
N GLU A 65 23.84 -12.68 -41.42
CA GLU A 65 23.91 -11.65 -42.47
C GLU A 65 25.03 -11.93 -43.48
N ALA A 66 26.24 -12.22 -43.00
CA ALA A 66 27.39 -12.51 -43.84
C ALA A 66 27.15 -13.74 -44.74
N TYR A 67 26.63 -14.83 -44.17
CA TYR A 67 26.26 -16.02 -44.95
C TYR A 67 25.12 -15.76 -45.93
N ARG A 68 24.13 -14.92 -45.58
CA ARG A 68 23.04 -14.55 -46.49
C ARG A 68 23.58 -13.80 -47.70
N LEU A 69 24.39 -12.77 -47.47
CA LEU A 69 25.03 -12.00 -48.54
C LEU A 69 25.97 -12.87 -49.38
N LEU A 70 26.67 -13.82 -48.76
CA LEU A 70 27.55 -14.76 -49.46
C LEU A 70 26.73 -15.65 -50.40
N GLY A 71 25.66 -16.28 -49.91
CA GLY A 71 24.77 -17.11 -50.72
C GLY A 71 24.15 -16.34 -51.89
N ILE A 72 23.69 -15.11 -51.67
CA ILE A 72 23.17 -14.24 -52.74
C ILE A 72 24.27 -13.97 -53.79
N SER A 73 25.46 -13.58 -53.33
CA SER A 73 26.59 -13.26 -54.21
C SER A 73 27.03 -14.45 -55.05
N LEU A 74 27.08 -15.64 -54.47
CA LEU A 74 27.51 -16.87 -55.14
C LEU A 74 26.53 -17.34 -56.23
N ILE A 75 25.23 -17.06 -56.09
CA ILE A 75 24.22 -17.36 -57.12
C ILE A 75 24.24 -16.32 -58.25
N LEU A 76 24.46 -15.04 -57.92
CA LEU A 76 24.37 -13.93 -58.88
C LEU A 76 25.68 -13.65 -59.64
N GLN A 77 26.82 -14.10 -59.11
CA GLN A 77 28.11 -13.95 -59.80
C GLN A 77 28.23 -14.84 -61.05
N GLN A 78 29.26 -14.55 -61.87
CA GLN A 78 29.54 -15.30 -63.10
C GLN A 78 31.00 -15.82 -63.10
N PRO A 79 31.24 -17.14 -63.16
CA PRO A 79 30.25 -18.22 -63.18
C PRO A 79 29.55 -18.43 -61.81
N PRO A 80 28.27 -18.83 -61.81
CA PRO A 80 27.53 -19.09 -60.58
C PRO A 80 28.09 -20.32 -59.85
N ARG A 81 28.04 -20.30 -58.50
CA ARG A 81 28.55 -21.36 -57.62
C ARG A 81 27.45 -21.87 -56.67
N PRO A 82 26.50 -22.67 -57.17
CA PRO A 82 25.32 -23.08 -56.41
C PRO A 82 25.63 -23.97 -55.20
N GLU A 83 26.64 -24.84 -55.27
CA GLU A 83 27.01 -25.73 -54.16
C GLU A 83 27.57 -24.96 -52.95
N GLU A 84 28.39 -23.94 -53.20
CA GLU A 84 28.89 -23.04 -52.14
C GLU A 84 27.73 -22.21 -51.57
N ALA A 85 26.81 -21.74 -52.42
CA ALA A 85 25.65 -20.97 -51.98
C ALA A 85 24.70 -21.79 -51.10
N LYS A 86 24.50 -23.07 -51.42
CA LYS A 86 23.74 -24.03 -50.63
C LYS A 86 24.27 -24.14 -49.21
N ASN A 87 25.59 -24.29 -49.05
CA ASN A 87 26.21 -24.32 -47.73
C ASN A 87 26.06 -23.00 -46.98
N ALA A 88 26.17 -21.86 -47.68
CA ALA A 88 25.95 -20.56 -47.05
C ALA A 88 24.51 -20.39 -46.54
N PHE A 89 23.51 -20.73 -47.35
CA PHE A 89 22.10 -20.64 -46.93
C PHE A 89 21.72 -21.64 -45.84
N ARG A 90 22.35 -22.82 -45.79
CA ARG A 90 22.23 -23.76 -44.67
C ARG A 90 22.60 -23.13 -43.35
N GLU A 91 23.74 -22.43 -43.29
CA GLU A 91 24.19 -21.76 -42.07
C GLU A 91 23.20 -20.67 -41.62
N VAL A 92 22.58 -19.94 -42.55
CA VAL A 92 21.51 -18.97 -42.25
C VAL A 92 20.29 -19.67 -41.63
N LEU A 93 19.83 -20.77 -42.24
CA LEU A 93 18.65 -21.52 -41.79
C LEU A 93 18.86 -22.24 -40.45
N LEU A 94 20.09 -22.66 -40.14
CA LEU A 94 20.43 -23.24 -38.84
C LEU A 94 20.38 -22.19 -37.72
N VAL A 95 20.74 -20.94 -38.02
CA VAL A 95 20.60 -19.82 -37.09
C VAL A 95 19.14 -19.43 -36.92
N ASP A 96 18.43 -19.21 -38.03
CA ASP A 96 17.02 -18.88 -38.00
C ASP A 96 16.21 -19.62 -39.09
N PRO A 97 15.54 -20.73 -38.73
CA PRO A 97 14.79 -21.57 -39.67
C PRO A 97 13.60 -20.90 -40.36
N ASP A 98 13.16 -19.78 -39.80
CA ASP A 98 12.01 -19.01 -40.28
C ASP A 98 12.45 -17.84 -41.17
N THR A 99 13.76 -17.70 -41.46
CA THR A 99 14.27 -16.68 -42.39
C THR A 99 13.61 -16.80 -43.76
N GLU A 100 13.32 -15.65 -44.37
CA GLU A 100 12.78 -15.50 -45.72
C GLU A 100 13.58 -14.43 -46.46
N LEU A 101 13.78 -14.62 -47.77
CA LEU A 101 14.38 -13.62 -48.64
C LEU A 101 13.27 -12.76 -49.24
N ASP A 102 13.33 -11.45 -49.03
CA ASP A 102 12.35 -10.52 -49.58
C ASP A 102 12.53 -10.38 -51.11
N PRO A 103 11.52 -10.76 -51.93
CA PRO A 103 11.59 -10.64 -53.40
C PRO A 103 11.74 -9.21 -53.91
N PHE A 104 11.43 -8.20 -53.10
CA PHE A 104 11.60 -6.79 -53.48
C PHE A 104 13.08 -6.39 -53.56
N TYR A 105 13.92 -6.96 -52.68
CA TYR A 105 15.34 -6.63 -52.58
C TYR A 105 16.26 -7.70 -53.20
N VAL A 106 15.77 -8.93 -53.36
CA VAL A 106 16.55 -10.06 -53.84
C VAL A 106 15.92 -10.61 -55.12
N PRO A 107 16.70 -10.84 -56.20
CA PRO A 107 16.17 -11.40 -57.44
C PRO A 107 15.46 -12.75 -57.25
N GLN A 108 14.33 -12.96 -57.94
CA GLN A 108 13.47 -14.14 -57.78
C GLN A 108 14.23 -15.48 -57.86
N ARG A 109 15.20 -15.59 -58.78
CA ARG A 109 16.03 -16.80 -58.93
C ARG A 109 16.74 -17.21 -57.62
N VAL A 110 17.17 -16.25 -56.81
CA VAL A 110 17.85 -16.51 -55.54
C VAL A 110 16.81 -16.90 -54.47
N VAL A 111 15.65 -16.25 -54.48
CA VAL A 111 14.52 -16.61 -53.61
C VAL A 111 14.08 -18.05 -53.85
N ASP A 112 13.85 -18.42 -55.11
CA ASP A 112 13.45 -19.78 -55.50
C ASP A 112 14.49 -20.83 -55.05
N PHE A 113 15.78 -20.51 -55.22
CA PHE A 113 16.89 -21.37 -54.76
C PHE A 113 16.91 -21.51 -53.24
N PHE A 114 16.74 -20.42 -52.50
CA PHE A 114 16.69 -20.42 -51.04
C PHE A 114 15.49 -21.21 -50.51
N ASP A 115 14.31 -21.02 -51.10
CA ASP A 115 13.09 -21.73 -50.71
C ASP A 115 13.18 -23.23 -51.01
N GLN A 116 13.84 -23.61 -52.10
CA GLN A 116 14.14 -25.01 -52.40
C GLN A 116 15.04 -25.61 -51.32
N GLU A 117 16.12 -24.92 -50.95
CA GLU A 117 17.02 -25.38 -49.87
C GLU A 117 16.32 -25.47 -48.51
N LYS A 118 15.45 -24.50 -48.19
CA LYS A 118 14.62 -24.51 -46.98
C LYS A 118 13.71 -25.75 -46.94
N LYS A 119 13.11 -26.14 -48.07
CA LYS A 119 12.28 -27.36 -48.18
C LYS A 119 13.11 -28.64 -48.01
N GLU A 120 14.31 -28.70 -48.58
CA GLU A 120 15.20 -29.85 -48.45
C GLU A 120 15.70 -30.04 -47.00
N LEU A 121 15.95 -28.94 -46.29
CA LEU A 121 16.44 -28.94 -44.91
C LEU A 121 15.35 -29.05 -43.85
N GLU A 122 14.07 -28.98 -44.25
CA GLU A 122 12.92 -28.97 -43.34
C GLU A 122 12.95 -30.07 -42.23
N PRO A 123 13.35 -31.33 -42.52
CA PRO A 123 13.45 -32.36 -41.46
C PRO A 123 14.44 -32.02 -40.35
N GLN A 124 15.51 -31.29 -40.68
CA GLN A 124 16.54 -30.85 -39.72
C GLN A 124 16.14 -29.55 -39.01
N LEU A 125 15.34 -28.71 -39.67
CA LEU A 125 14.88 -27.43 -39.15
C LEU A 125 13.67 -27.54 -38.21
N ALA A 126 12.81 -28.54 -38.42
CA ALA A 126 11.63 -28.80 -37.59
C ALA A 126 11.91 -28.84 -36.07
N PRO A 127 12.93 -29.59 -35.56
CA PRO A 127 13.23 -29.59 -34.13
C PRO A 127 13.72 -28.22 -33.63
N ILE A 128 14.51 -27.49 -34.44
CA ILE A 128 15.01 -26.15 -34.09
C ILE A 128 13.85 -25.16 -33.95
N ARG A 129 12.86 -25.21 -34.85
CA ARG A 129 11.62 -24.40 -34.75
C ARG A 129 10.83 -24.74 -33.50
N ALA A 130 10.67 -26.02 -33.17
CA ALA A 130 9.95 -26.45 -31.98
C ALA A 130 10.63 -25.92 -30.71
N GLN A 131 11.96 -25.98 -30.64
CA GLN A 131 12.73 -25.44 -29.53
C GLN A 131 12.58 -23.92 -29.38
N LYS A 132 12.77 -23.15 -30.46
CA LYS A 132 12.60 -21.69 -30.43
C LYS A 132 11.18 -21.27 -30.02
N ARG A 133 10.15 -22.00 -30.49
CA ARG A 133 8.76 -21.72 -30.09
C ARG A 133 8.54 -21.99 -28.60
N ALA A 134 9.05 -23.10 -28.08
CA ALA A 134 8.97 -23.42 -26.65
C ALA A 134 9.67 -22.35 -25.79
N GLU A 135 10.85 -21.87 -26.20
CA GLU A 135 11.56 -20.81 -25.51
C GLU A 135 10.78 -19.49 -25.51
N ARG A 136 10.23 -19.09 -26.67
CA ARG A 136 9.37 -17.89 -26.79
C ARG A 136 8.13 -17.98 -25.91
N ASP A 137 7.49 -19.14 -25.84
CA ASP A 137 6.32 -19.36 -24.98
C ASP A 137 6.69 -19.30 -23.49
N VAL A 138 7.83 -19.86 -23.09
CA VAL A 138 8.35 -19.75 -21.72
C VAL A 138 8.64 -18.29 -21.40
N ARG A 139 9.31 -17.56 -22.29
CA ARG A 139 9.62 -16.14 -22.09
C ARG A 139 8.35 -15.30 -21.97
N ARG A 140 7.34 -15.54 -22.81
CA ARG A 140 6.04 -14.85 -22.74
C ARG A 140 5.37 -15.10 -21.39
N LYS A 141 5.30 -16.36 -20.95
CA LYS A 141 4.72 -16.72 -19.63
C LYS A 141 5.47 -16.07 -18.47
N GLN A 142 6.80 -15.97 -18.54
CA GLN A 142 7.60 -15.28 -17.51
C GLN A 142 7.25 -13.79 -17.44
N LEU A 143 7.16 -13.11 -18.58
CA LEU A 143 6.79 -11.69 -18.65
C LEU A 143 5.36 -11.44 -18.14
N GLU A 144 4.42 -12.32 -18.49
CA GLU A 144 3.03 -12.25 -18.00
C GLU A 144 2.95 -12.47 -16.47
N ALA A 145 3.70 -13.44 -15.94
CA ALA A 145 3.76 -13.69 -14.50
C ALA A 145 4.41 -12.53 -13.73
N GLU A 146 5.46 -11.92 -14.27
CA GLU A 146 6.07 -10.73 -13.68
C GLU A 146 5.09 -9.53 -13.70
N ALA A 147 4.39 -9.32 -14.80
CA ALA A 147 3.38 -8.28 -14.90
C ALA A 147 2.21 -8.51 -13.93
N ALA A 148 1.78 -9.77 -13.74
CA ALA A 148 0.76 -10.13 -12.76
C ALA A 148 1.21 -9.83 -11.33
N LYS A 149 2.43 -10.22 -10.95
CA LYS A 149 3.02 -9.89 -9.64
C LYS A 149 3.09 -8.38 -9.40
N ARG A 150 3.54 -7.60 -10.39
CA ARG A 150 3.56 -6.13 -10.28
C ARG A 150 2.16 -5.55 -10.04
N ARG A 151 1.14 -6.05 -10.74
CA ARG A 151 -0.25 -5.64 -10.53
C ARG A 151 -0.76 -5.99 -9.13
N GLU A 152 -0.46 -7.19 -8.65
CA GLU A 152 -0.82 -7.62 -7.29
C GLU A 152 -0.14 -6.76 -6.23
N GLU A 153 1.16 -6.47 -6.38
CA GLU A 153 1.89 -5.59 -5.48
C GLU A 153 1.33 -4.16 -5.49
N GLU A 154 1.00 -3.62 -6.66
CA GLU A 154 0.33 -2.31 -6.78
C GLU A 154 -1.05 -2.31 -6.12
N GLN A 155 -1.84 -3.37 -6.30
CA GLN A 155 -3.13 -3.52 -5.63
C GLN A 155 -2.96 -3.60 -4.11
N GLN A 156 -1.99 -4.37 -3.61
CA GLN A 156 -1.70 -4.45 -2.17
C GLN A 156 -1.23 -3.11 -1.61
N ARG A 157 -0.40 -2.35 -2.35
CA ARG A 157 -0.01 -0.99 -1.97
C ARG A 157 -1.21 -0.05 -1.90
N ARG A 158 -2.13 -0.12 -2.87
CA ARG A 158 -3.39 0.64 -2.84
C ARG A 158 -4.22 0.28 -1.63
N ILE A 159 -4.46 -1.00 -1.37
CA ILE A 159 -5.23 -1.46 -0.20
C ILE A 159 -4.56 -1.01 1.11
N ARG A 160 -3.24 -1.14 1.24
CA ARG A 160 -2.50 -0.68 2.42
C ARG A 160 -2.61 0.83 2.60
N SER A 161 -2.52 1.61 1.52
CA SER A 161 -2.69 3.08 1.58
C SER A 161 -4.12 3.52 1.94
N LEU A 162 -5.11 2.66 1.68
CA LEU A 162 -6.51 2.89 2.00
C LEU A 162 -6.88 2.40 3.41
N GLN A 163 -5.97 1.76 4.17
CA GLN A 163 -6.25 1.41 5.56
C GLN A 163 -6.23 2.69 6.40
N PRO A 164 -7.37 3.13 6.95
CA PRO A 164 -7.40 4.30 7.80
C PRO A 164 -6.56 4.03 9.05
N ASN A 165 -5.67 4.96 9.38
CA ASN A 165 -4.86 4.91 10.59
C ASN A 165 -5.82 5.15 11.78
N VAL A 166 -6.33 4.07 12.37
CA VAL A 166 -7.27 4.13 13.50
C VAL A 166 -6.47 4.30 14.78
N GLU A 167 -6.32 5.53 15.25
CA GLU A 167 -5.77 5.81 16.58
C GLU A 167 -6.78 5.39 17.65
N ARG A 168 -6.64 4.16 18.15
CA ARG A 168 -7.39 3.67 19.32
C ARG A 168 -6.86 4.37 20.58
N ARG A 169 -7.50 5.45 20.99
CA ARG A 169 -7.20 6.11 22.28
C ARG A 169 -7.89 5.36 23.42
N VAL A 170 -7.19 4.42 24.04
CA VAL A 170 -7.65 3.74 25.25
C VAL A 170 -7.45 4.70 26.43
N ILE A 171 -8.54 5.18 27.04
CA ILE A 171 -8.47 5.87 28.33
C ILE A 171 -8.59 4.80 29.41
N GLN A 172 -7.51 4.55 30.13
CA GLN A 172 -7.53 3.70 31.31
C GLN A 172 -8.24 4.43 32.45
N ARG A 173 -9.14 3.72 33.12
CA ARG A 173 -9.84 4.20 34.31
C ARG A 173 -9.14 3.65 35.54
N GLU A 174 -8.81 4.51 36.50
CA GLU A 174 -8.18 4.11 37.75
C GLU A 174 -9.21 3.49 38.70
N PHE A 175 -8.90 2.30 39.23
CA PHE A 175 -9.79 1.55 40.13
C PHE A 175 -10.06 2.29 41.46
N TRP A 176 -9.09 3.05 41.96
CA TRP A 176 -9.21 3.77 43.23
C TRP A 176 -10.34 4.81 43.24
N VAL A 177 -10.73 5.32 42.07
CA VAL A 177 -11.83 6.30 41.94
C VAL A 177 -13.18 5.68 42.30
N SER A 178 -13.33 4.35 42.14
CA SER A 178 -14.53 3.61 42.56
C SER A 178 -14.76 3.59 44.07
N LEU A 179 -13.69 3.80 44.87
CA LEU A 179 -13.76 3.77 46.34
C LEU A 179 -14.06 5.15 46.95
N LEU A 180 -14.05 6.21 46.15
CA LEU A 180 -14.25 7.57 46.64
C LEU A 180 -15.72 7.83 47.04
N PRO A 181 -15.96 8.66 48.06
CA PRO A 181 -17.31 9.10 48.42
C PRO A 181 -17.94 9.98 47.34
N PHE A 182 -19.20 10.32 47.56
CA PHE A 182 -20.03 11.17 46.70
C PHE A 182 -20.35 10.56 45.33
N GLY A 183 -20.37 9.23 45.22
CA GLY A 183 -20.81 8.55 44.00
C GLY A 183 -19.86 8.73 42.80
N LEU A 184 -18.60 9.14 43.03
CA LEU A 184 -17.60 9.33 41.97
C LEU A 184 -17.32 8.06 41.17
N GLY A 185 -17.34 6.90 41.83
CA GLY A 185 -17.27 5.60 41.16
C GLY A 185 -18.39 5.36 40.16
N GLN A 186 -19.61 5.81 40.46
CA GLN A 186 -20.76 5.58 39.57
C GLN A 186 -20.76 6.55 38.40
N LEU A 187 -20.29 7.77 38.63
CA LEU A 187 -20.04 8.73 37.57
C LEU A 187 -18.94 8.23 36.62
N GLN A 188 -17.90 7.58 37.15
CA GLN A 188 -16.85 6.94 36.34
C GLN A 188 -17.42 5.77 35.54
N ASN A 189 -18.26 4.93 36.14
CA ASN A 189 -18.84 3.75 35.48
C ASN A 189 -19.93 4.09 34.44
N GLY A 190 -20.48 5.30 34.49
CA GLY A 190 -21.49 5.80 33.54
C GLY A 190 -22.90 5.92 34.12
N ASP A 191 -23.10 5.48 35.35
CA ASP A 191 -24.38 5.49 36.07
C ASP A 191 -24.61 6.83 36.77
N ARG A 192 -24.94 7.84 35.96
CA ARG A 192 -25.08 9.23 36.39
C ARG A 192 -26.16 9.43 37.45
N SER A 193 -27.29 8.75 37.31
CA SER A 193 -28.41 8.87 38.25
C SER A 193 -28.00 8.44 39.65
N LEU A 194 -27.37 7.27 39.77
CA LEU A 194 -26.92 6.71 41.05
C LEU A 194 -25.78 7.55 41.65
N GLY A 195 -24.87 8.05 40.82
CA GLY A 195 -23.82 8.97 41.26
C GLY A 195 -24.39 10.23 41.93
N TYR A 196 -25.35 10.90 41.29
CA TYR A 196 -25.94 12.12 41.85
C TYR A 196 -26.83 11.87 43.08
N THR A 197 -27.56 10.76 43.13
CA THR A 197 -28.38 10.44 44.30
C THR A 197 -27.52 10.17 45.52
N LEU A 198 -26.46 9.37 45.38
CA LEU A 198 -25.50 9.12 46.46
C LEU A 198 -24.80 10.41 46.91
N ALA A 199 -24.35 11.25 45.97
CA ALA A 199 -23.74 12.54 46.28
C ALA A 199 -24.68 13.42 47.12
N THR A 200 -25.93 13.56 46.68
CA THR A 200 -26.93 14.39 47.35
C THR A 200 -27.23 13.88 48.76
N LEU A 201 -27.47 12.58 48.91
CA LEU A 201 -27.77 11.97 50.21
C LEU A 201 -26.58 12.04 51.16
N GLN A 202 -25.37 11.73 50.69
CA GLN A 202 -24.17 11.81 51.52
C GLN A 202 -23.87 13.25 51.95
N VAL A 203 -24.05 14.24 51.08
CA VAL A 203 -23.93 15.65 51.48
C VAL A 203 -24.98 16.01 52.53
N ALA A 204 -26.24 15.61 52.35
CA ALA A 204 -27.31 15.91 53.30
C ALA A 204 -27.05 15.29 54.68
N PHE A 205 -26.74 13.99 54.74
CA PHE A 205 -26.47 13.29 56.01
C PHE A 205 -25.16 13.73 56.65
N GLY A 206 -24.12 13.97 55.86
CA GLY A 206 -22.83 14.48 56.34
C GLY A 206 -22.98 15.88 56.95
N ALA A 207 -23.69 16.79 56.25
CA ALA A 207 -23.96 18.14 56.74
C ALA A 207 -24.84 18.12 57.99
N ALA A 208 -25.89 17.28 58.03
CA ALA A 208 -26.74 17.13 59.21
C ALA A 208 -25.96 16.59 60.42
N SER A 209 -25.08 15.61 60.21
CA SER A 209 -24.26 15.03 61.27
C SER A 209 -23.21 16.02 61.80
N ALA A 210 -22.43 16.63 60.89
CA ALA A 210 -21.41 17.61 61.25
C ALA A 210 -22.02 18.86 61.88
N GLY A 211 -23.12 19.37 61.31
CA GLY A 211 -23.86 20.50 61.86
C GLY A 211 -24.41 20.21 63.26
N SER A 212 -24.94 19.00 63.49
CA SER A 212 -25.39 18.58 64.83
C SER A 212 -24.23 18.55 65.82
N ALA A 213 -23.05 18.06 65.43
CA ALA A 213 -21.88 18.06 66.31
C ALA A 213 -21.44 19.48 66.70
N LEU A 214 -21.42 20.42 65.75
CA LEU A 214 -21.08 21.83 66.01
C LEU A 214 -22.12 22.49 66.92
N LEU A 215 -23.40 22.22 66.72
CA LEU A 215 -24.47 22.76 67.55
C LEU A 215 -24.44 22.21 68.97
N ILE A 216 -24.12 20.92 69.16
CA ILE A 216 -23.96 20.33 70.50
C ILE A 216 -22.83 21.02 71.27
N GLU A 217 -21.72 21.33 70.60
CA GLU A 217 -20.61 22.04 71.23
C GLU A 217 -21.01 23.48 71.60
N GLY A 218 -21.75 24.16 70.72
CA GLY A 218 -22.28 25.50 70.99
C GLY A 218 -23.31 25.58 72.13
N LEU A 219 -23.97 24.46 72.47
CA LEU A 219 -24.92 24.37 73.59
C LEU A 219 -24.25 24.10 74.94
N ARG A 220 -22.95 23.84 74.96
CA ARG A 220 -22.21 23.54 76.19
C ARG A 220 -21.82 24.84 76.89
N ASP A 221 -21.99 24.91 78.22
CA ASP A 221 -21.52 26.07 78.98
C ASP A 221 -19.99 26.16 78.93
N ASN A 222 -19.47 27.30 78.50
CA ASN A 222 -18.03 27.56 78.36
C ASN A 222 -17.27 27.43 79.69
N THR A 223 -17.93 27.68 80.83
CA THR A 223 -17.29 27.65 82.15
C THR A 223 -17.34 26.26 82.77
N THR A 224 -18.52 25.63 82.74
CA THR A 224 -18.75 24.36 83.45
C THR A 224 -18.59 23.13 82.56
N GLN A 225 -18.55 23.32 81.23
CA GLN A 225 -18.54 22.25 80.22
C GLN A 225 -19.73 21.27 80.35
N LYS A 226 -20.82 21.71 80.99
CA LYS A 226 -22.03 20.90 81.25
C LYS A 226 -23.23 21.52 80.54
N PHE A 227 -24.26 20.69 80.32
CA PHE A 227 -25.52 21.12 79.73
C PHE A 227 -26.50 21.56 80.83
N GLY A 228 -27.21 22.67 80.61
CA GLY A 228 -28.41 23.01 81.37
C GLY A 228 -29.56 22.03 81.10
N GLN A 229 -30.62 22.03 81.90
CA GLN A 229 -31.70 21.03 81.77
C GLN A 229 -32.44 21.11 80.42
N THR A 230 -32.61 22.30 79.85
CA THR A 230 -33.29 22.50 78.57
C THR A 230 -32.36 22.15 77.41
N GLU A 231 -31.12 22.60 77.49
CA GLU A 231 -30.03 22.37 76.53
C GLU A 231 -29.70 20.88 76.43
N TYR A 232 -29.76 20.15 77.54
CA TYR A 232 -29.54 18.70 77.58
C TYR A 232 -30.53 17.92 76.71
N ARG A 233 -31.82 18.33 76.69
CA ARG A 233 -32.83 17.69 75.85
C ARG A 233 -32.59 17.96 74.37
N ILE A 234 -32.12 19.16 74.02
CA ILE A 234 -31.77 19.54 72.65
C ILE A 234 -30.50 18.81 72.21
N ALA A 235 -29.47 18.79 73.07
CA ALA A 235 -28.22 18.08 72.84
C ALA A 235 -28.44 16.58 72.64
N THR A 236 -29.30 15.94 73.45
CA THR A 236 -29.65 14.52 73.27
C THR A 236 -30.27 14.24 71.90
N LYS A 237 -31.15 15.12 71.40
CA LYS A 237 -31.74 14.97 70.06
C LYS A 237 -30.71 15.15 68.95
N LEU A 238 -29.84 16.17 69.07
CA LEU A 238 -28.76 16.41 68.13
C LEU A 238 -27.73 15.27 68.15
N GLU A 239 -27.49 14.64 69.29
CA GLU A 239 -26.59 13.49 69.43
C GLU A 239 -27.12 12.29 68.62
N ILE A 240 -28.44 12.05 68.66
CA ILE A 240 -29.10 11.06 67.80
C ILE A 240 -28.91 11.41 66.33
N VAL A 241 -29.18 12.67 65.93
CA VAL A 241 -29.03 13.11 64.53
C VAL A 241 -27.58 12.98 64.06
N LYS A 242 -26.61 13.31 64.93
CA LYS A 242 -25.17 13.16 64.66
C LYS A 242 -24.82 11.71 64.33
N TRP A 243 -25.16 10.78 65.21
CA TRP A 243 -24.78 9.37 65.03
C TRP A 243 -25.59 8.67 63.94
N VAL A 244 -26.89 8.94 63.84
CA VAL A 244 -27.74 8.38 62.77
C VAL A 244 -27.32 8.93 61.41
N GLY A 245 -27.05 10.24 61.32
CA GLY A 245 -26.54 10.87 60.09
C GLY A 245 -25.17 10.32 59.69
N ALA A 246 -24.25 10.13 60.65
CA ALA A 246 -22.95 9.52 60.38
C ALA A 246 -23.09 8.06 59.92
N ALA A 247 -23.93 7.27 60.59
CA ALA A 247 -24.18 5.88 60.19
C ALA A 247 -24.79 5.79 58.79
N ALA A 248 -25.76 6.65 58.47
CA ALA A 248 -26.36 6.73 57.14
C ALA A 248 -25.33 7.16 56.07
N PHE A 249 -24.49 8.15 56.38
CA PHE A 249 -23.41 8.60 55.50
C PHE A 249 -22.43 7.45 55.16
N TYR A 250 -21.86 6.81 56.18
CA TYR A 250 -20.87 5.75 55.98
C TYR A 250 -21.51 4.49 55.37
N GLY A 251 -22.76 4.18 55.70
CA GLY A 251 -23.50 3.09 55.08
C GLY A 251 -23.73 3.30 53.59
N LEU A 252 -24.16 4.51 53.19
CA LEU A 252 -24.32 4.89 51.79
C LEU A 252 -22.97 4.90 51.05
N TRP A 253 -21.89 5.32 51.71
CA TRP A 253 -20.55 5.27 51.13
C TRP A 253 -20.08 3.84 50.89
N ALA A 254 -20.13 2.98 51.90
CA ALA A 254 -19.70 1.60 51.78
C ALA A 254 -20.52 0.84 50.72
N GLY A 255 -21.85 1.01 50.73
CA GLY A 255 -22.73 0.42 49.73
C GLY A 255 -22.42 0.92 48.32
N GLY A 256 -22.24 2.23 48.14
CA GLY A 256 -21.87 2.83 46.86
C GLY A 256 -20.49 2.39 46.36
N ALA A 257 -19.50 2.28 47.25
CA ALA A 257 -18.14 1.84 46.89
C ALA A 257 -18.12 0.37 46.43
N VAL A 258 -18.87 -0.51 47.08
CA VAL A 258 -19.02 -1.92 46.67
C VAL A 258 -19.73 -2.00 45.32
N ASP A 259 -20.84 -1.28 45.16
CA ASP A 259 -21.58 -1.23 43.90
C ASP A 259 -20.70 -0.71 42.74
N ALA A 260 -19.86 0.29 43.01
CA ALA A 260 -18.92 0.86 42.03
C ALA A 260 -17.81 -0.11 41.66
N ALA A 261 -17.29 -0.85 42.63
CA ALA A 261 -16.26 -1.86 42.41
C ALA A 261 -16.78 -3.04 41.59
N ILE A 262 -18.03 -3.48 41.82
CA ILE A 262 -18.67 -4.58 41.07
C ILE A 262 -18.92 -4.17 39.62
N HIS A 263 -19.43 -2.96 39.38
CA HIS A 263 -19.76 -2.46 38.04
C HIS A 263 -18.56 -1.79 37.34
N PHE A 264 -17.36 -1.92 37.89
CA PHE A 264 -16.16 -1.28 37.37
C PHE A 264 -15.83 -1.78 35.96
N LYS A 265 -15.78 -0.84 35.02
CA LYS A 265 -15.34 -1.10 33.63
C LYS A 265 -13.96 -0.47 33.43
N PRO A 266 -12.89 -1.28 33.33
CA PRO A 266 -11.51 -0.78 33.24
C PRO A 266 -11.22 -0.02 31.95
N GLU A 267 -11.99 -0.28 30.88
CA GLU A 267 -11.77 0.30 29.56
C GLU A 267 -13.08 0.82 28.98
N THR A 268 -13.03 2.03 28.43
CA THR A 268 -14.09 2.55 27.57
C THR A 268 -13.47 2.92 26.23
N GLN A 269 -13.86 2.20 25.18
CA GLN A 269 -13.44 2.51 23.83
C GLN A 269 -14.18 3.77 23.37
N LEU A 270 -13.44 4.87 23.19
CA LEU A 270 -13.97 6.02 22.47
C LEU A 270 -14.12 5.63 21.01
N GLN A 271 -15.28 5.92 20.41
CA GLN A 271 -15.54 5.59 19.00
C GLN A 271 -14.43 6.14 18.10
N ASP A 272 -13.96 5.25 17.24
CA ASP A 272 -12.98 5.55 16.20
C ASP A 272 -13.48 6.72 15.35
N LYS A 273 -12.88 7.89 15.55
CA LYS A 273 -13.08 9.00 14.63
C LYS A 273 -12.25 8.66 13.41
N LEU A 274 -12.90 8.20 12.34
CA LEU A 274 -12.28 8.09 11.02
C LEU A 274 -11.58 9.41 10.71
N LEU A 275 -10.25 9.41 10.76
CA LEU A 275 -9.44 10.39 10.06
C LEU A 275 -9.67 10.11 8.58
N VAL A 276 -10.73 10.69 8.02
CA VAL A 276 -10.83 10.84 6.57
C VAL A 276 -9.62 11.69 6.19
N PRO A 277 -8.61 11.16 5.48
CA PRO A 277 -7.54 12.01 4.99
C PRO A 277 -8.18 13.10 4.11
N PRO A 278 -7.72 14.36 4.19
CA PRO A 278 -8.26 15.41 3.34
C PRO A 278 -8.15 14.93 1.88
N ALA A 279 -9.27 15.00 1.16
CA ALA A 279 -9.29 14.65 -0.25
C ALA A 279 -8.16 15.40 -0.98
N PRO A 280 -7.35 14.72 -1.81
CA PRO A 280 -6.28 15.39 -2.55
C PRO A 280 -6.92 16.40 -3.50
N GLY A 281 -6.89 17.69 -3.12
CA GLY A 281 -7.44 18.80 -3.91
C GLY A 281 -8.26 19.86 -3.18
N ALA A 282 -8.48 19.80 -1.86
CA ALA A 282 -9.23 20.86 -1.17
C ALA A 282 -8.40 22.16 -1.09
N PRO A 283 -8.86 23.28 -1.69
CA PRO A 283 -8.15 24.55 -1.60
C PRO A 283 -8.15 25.03 -0.16
N THR A 284 -7.00 25.54 0.29
CA THR A 284 -6.79 26.13 1.62
C THR A 284 -7.57 27.45 1.69
N GLY A 285 -8.89 27.35 1.93
CA GLY A 285 -9.80 28.46 2.09
C GLY A 285 -9.80 28.95 3.53
N SER A 286 -9.22 30.13 3.71
CA SER A 286 -9.21 30.95 4.92
C SER A 286 -10.47 30.89 5.81
N LEU A 287 -10.19 30.93 7.12
CA LEU A 287 -11.14 31.05 8.23
C LEU A 287 -12.00 32.33 8.10
N HIS A 288 -13.32 32.18 7.99
CA HIS A 288 -14.27 33.21 8.41
C HIS A 288 -15.48 32.57 9.12
N PRO A 289 -15.82 33.00 10.36
CA PRO A 289 -17.00 32.50 11.04
C PRO A 289 -18.22 33.25 10.50
N GLU A 290 -18.99 32.62 9.61
CA GLU A 290 -20.27 33.17 9.16
C GLU A 290 -21.34 32.91 10.23
N GLU A 291 -21.65 34.00 10.92
CA GLU A 291 -22.70 34.16 11.92
C GLU A 291 -24.07 33.83 11.32
N ARG A 292 -24.70 32.72 11.77
CA ARG A 292 -26.07 32.35 11.36
C ARG A 292 -27.07 33.40 11.84
N ARG A 293 -27.47 34.31 10.96
CA ARG A 293 -28.70 35.11 11.13
C ARG A 293 -29.92 34.25 10.82
N ALA A 294 -30.81 34.13 11.82
CA ALA A 294 -32.15 33.59 11.65
C ALA A 294 -33.01 34.52 10.76
N PRO A 295 -33.91 33.99 9.91
CA PRO A 295 -34.82 34.84 9.15
C PRO A 295 -36.00 35.27 10.03
N ARG A 296 -36.15 36.60 10.16
CA ARG A 296 -37.39 37.29 10.56
C ARG A 296 -38.14 37.75 9.31
N HIS A 297 -39.43 37.99 9.50
CA HIS A 297 -40.43 38.65 8.63
C HIS A 297 -41.28 37.69 7.81
N ALA A 298 -42.60 37.87 7.66
CA ALA A 298 -43.57 38.77 8.29
C ALA A 298 -44.99 38.32 7.86
N LYS A 299 -45.94 38.57 8.76
CA LYS A 299 -47.39 38.83 8.58
C LYS A 299 -47.95 38.91 7.15
N ALA A 300 -49.07 38.22 6.90
CA ALA A 300 -50.21 38.73 6.15
C ALA A 300 -51.51 38.00 6.61
N GLU A 301 -52.56 38.78 6.80
CA GLU A 301 -53.86 38.46 7.40
C GLU A 301 -54.90 37.94 6.35
N PRO A 302 -56.14 37.56 6.78
CA PRO A 302 -56.97 36.52 6.14
C PRO A 302 -58.10 37.06 5.26
N ILE A 303 -58.67 36.21 4.38
CA ILE A 303 -60.00 36.40 3.79
C ILE A 303 -60.74 35.05 3.68
N THR A 304 -62.02 35.13 4.00
CA THR A 304 -63.06 34.13 4.23
C THR A 304 -63.71 33.53 2.97
N ALA A 305 -64.21 32.30 3.14
CA ALA A 305 -65.55 31.80 2.76
C ALA A 305 -65.90 31.39 1.30
N SER A 306 -66.28 30.10 1.21
CA SER A 306 -67.55 29.54 0.67
C SER A 306 -67.63 28.95 -0.76
N TYR A 307 -68.19 27.73 -0.77
CA TYR A 307 -69.04 27.05 -1.79
C TYR A 307 -68.36 26.65 -3.12
N GLU A 308 -68.55 25.49 -3.77
CA GLU A 308 -69.65 24.52 -3.94
C GLU A 308 -69.02 23.29 -4.68
N GLY A 309 -69.23 22.01 -4.35
CA GLY A 309 -70.35 21.19 -4.84
C GLY A 309 -69.87 19.83 -5.39
N ALA A 310 -70.44 18.75 -4.83
CA ALA A 310 -70.76 17.36 -5.25
C ALA A 310 -70.25 16.77 -6.61
N PRO A 311 -70.36 15.44 -6.89
CA PRO A 311 -71.49 14.54 -6.59
C PRO A 311 -71.28 13.54 -5.44
#